data_AF-A0A0N4TZT8-F1
#
_entry.id   AF-A0A0N4TZT8-F1
#
_cell.length_a   1.000
_cell.length_b   1.000
_cell.length_c   1.000
_cell.angle_alpha   90.00
_cell.angle_beta   90.00
_cell.angle_gamma   90.00
#
_symmetry.space_group_name_H-M   'P 1'
#
loop_
_entity.id
_entity.type
_entity.pdbx_description
1 polymer ?
#
loop_
_entity_poly.entity_id
_entity_poly.type
_entity_poly.pdbx_seq_one_letter_code
_entity_poly.pdbx_strand_id
1 'polypeptide(L)'
;MIFIAICSLDSEVMHPLLDLLTTKVSEVVLIDNYTSHGLIIFGGNTLWFVVGLYSGADKKAYYNRKIKLYTDPPLPLHEKFKAMFVNGNSTSVALSSEHSVFVVELPYDFWCRQSVTENPVLDHLQPTYHCRNQFVDPYAKSKNTVVDILKIRWCRKEKYECGHHTYSRLAILYSENIVRIYDTDISCDTPTVVIDFKSILGPSESSCGRSFGVHNYIASFDFGPSFARGDNEIGAQIGLKTLFAIDNDCGDIYIAIYSNNRVIEMQGPLTLTGIVPGDFACSGALDMLYVQYREDTSLPIFSLISPKGCITHFLALTLQQETFNGHVEFILAHYDNVLLPCKPLADISYCLQNDSIQPGQYFVFCGANLFSIDINPWAHLLSDLFRTKTK
;
A
#
# COMPACT_ATOMS: atom_id res chain seq x y z
N MET A 1 17.87 -3.90 -6.44
CA MET A 1 17.65 -4.06 -4.99
C MET A 1 18.39 -2.92 -4.30
N ILE A 2 17.71 -1.78 -4.13
CA ILE A 2 18.38 -0.55 -3.69
C ILE A 2 17.91 -0.13 -2.30
N PHE A 3 16.66 -0.44 -1.92
CA PHE A 3 16.22 -0.28 -0.53
C PHE A 3 16.92 -1.21 0.46
N ILE A 4 17.29 -2.42 0.03
CA ILE A 4 17.77 -3.46 0.96
C ILE A 4 19.30 -3.48 1.12
N ALA A 5 20.03 -2.82 0.22
CA ALA A 5 21.46 -2.57 0.46
C ALA A 5 21.69 -1.50 1.54
N ILE A 6 20.68 -0.72 1.92
CA ILE A 6 20.81 0.41 2.85
C ILE A 6 20.57 -0.01 4.33
N CYS A 7 19.90 -1.15 4.58
CA CYS A 7 19.63 -1.62 5.95
C CYS A 7 20.37 -2.93 6.34
N SER A 8 21.12 -3.55 5.41
CA SER A 8 21.81 -4.84 5.62
C SER A 8 23.33 -4.73 5.88
N LEU A 9 23.87 -3.52 6.02
CA LEU A 9 25.28 -3.33 6.33
C LEU A 9 25.42 -2.94 7.80
N ASP A 10 26.29 -3.65 8.51
CA ASP A 10 26.68 -3.43 9.90
C ASP A 10 26.73 -1.94 10.26
N SER A 11 26.36 -1.64 11.51
CA SER A 11 26.10 -0.33 12.11
C SER A 11 27.26 0.69 12.10
N GLU A 12 28.25 0.54 11.22
CA GLU A 12 29.37 1.47 11.01
C GLU A 12 29.43 2.07 9.58
N VAL A 13 28.57 1.64 8.64
CA VAL A 13 28.73 1.97 7.20
C VAL A 13 27.77 3.07 6.68
N MET A 14 26.92 3.64 7.54
CA MET A 14 25.85 4.60 7.19
C MET A 14 26.29 6.08 7.08
N HIS A 15 27.53 6.41 6.70
CA HIS A 15 27.99 7.81 6.80
C HIS A 15 27.69 8.70 5.57
N PRO A 16 28.24 8.53 4.35
CA PRO A 16 28.22 9.66 3.40
C PRO A 16 26.90 9.88 2.63
N LEU A 17 26.08 8.85 2.35
CA LEU A 17 24.83 9.03 1.58
C LEU A 17 23.71 9.64 2.45
N LEU A 18 23.70 9.30 3.73
CA LEU A 18 22.91 9.99 4.75
C LEU A 18 23.53 11.33 5.11
N ASP A 19 24.85 11.46 5.33
CA ASP A 19 25.48 12.75 5.66
C ASP A 19 25.26 13.81 4.57
N LEU A 20 25.23 13.47 3.28
CA LEU A 20 24.89 14.43 2.21
C LEU A 20 23.40 14.84 2.21
N LEU A 21 22.52 14.00 2.79
CA LEU A 21 21.08 14.24 2.93
C LEU A 21 20.73 14.88 4.29
N THR A 22 21.52 14.65 5.34
CA THR A 22 21.27 15.07 6.73
C THR A 22 22.06 16.30 7.16
N THR A 23 23.17 16.66 6.48
CA THR A 23 23.98 17.84 6.83
C THR A 23 23.25 19.18 6.63
N LYS A 24 22.03 19.19 6.07
CA LYS A 24 21.20 20.41 5.94
C LYS A 24 19.72 20.27 6.32
N VAL A 25 19.26 19.12 6.79
CA VAL A 25 17.81 18.87 6.86
C VAL A 25 17.44 18.38 8.26
N SER A 26 16.85 19.25 9.09
CA SER A 26 16.19 18.86 10.34
C SER A 26 14.78 18.29 10.11
N GLU A 27 14.50 17.81 8.90
CA GLU A 27 13.18 17.39 8.43
C GLU A 27 13.21 15.92 8.00
N VAL A 28 12.03 15.28 8.04
CA VAL A 28 11.82 13.88 7.65
C VAL A 28 12.17 13.69 6.18
N VAL A 29 12.99 12.68 5.89
CA VAL A 29 13.31 12.25 4.52
C VAL A 29 12.44 11.04 4.19
N LEU A 30 11.68 11.11 3.09
CA LEU A 30 10.89 10.00 2.57
C LEU A 30 11.59 9.43 1.34
N ILE A 31 11.63 8.11 1.22
CA ILE A 31 12.28 7.42 0.11
C ILE A 31 11.30 6.36 -0.38
N ASP A 32 11.24 6.12 -1.69
CA ASP A 32 10.60 4.93 -2.24
C ASP A 32 11.31 4.46 -3.52
N ASN A 33 11.16 3.18 -3.86
CA ASN A 33 11.77 2.59 -5.04
C ASN A 33 11.11 3.12 -6.31
N TYR A 34 11.92 3.54 -7.27
CA TYR A 34 11.49 3.77 -8.63
C TYR A 34 11.84 2.54 -9.46
N THR A 35 10.93 1.56 -9.50
CA THR A 35 11.18 0.24 -10.12
C THR A 35 12.48 -0.39 -9.59
N SER A 36 13.23 -1.11 -10.44
CA SER A 36 14.57 -1.61 -10.15
C SER A 36 15.70 -0.62 -10.52
N HIS A 37 15.37 0.57 -11.01
CA HIS A 37 16.32 1.47 -11.67
C HIS A 37 16.82 2.63 -10.80
N GLY A 38 16.08 3.01 -9.75
CA GLY A 38 16.48 4.14 -8.90
C GLY A 38 15.61 4.34 -7.67
N LEU A 39 15.78 5.50 -7.05
CA LEU A 39 15.02 5.93 -5.86
C LEU A 39 14.39 7.30 -6.11
N ILE A 40 13.15 7.46 -5.68
CA ILE A 40 12.57 8.79 -5.45
C ILE A 40 12.85 9.14 -3.98
N ILE A 41 13.36 10.33 -3.74
CA ILE A 41 13.67 10.87 -2.42
C ILE A 41 12.95 12.20 -2.27
N PHE A 42 12.19 12.37 -1.19
CA PHE A 42 11.62 13.63 -0.78
C PHE A 42 12.31 14.13 0.49
N GLY A 43 12.85 15.35 0.45
CA GLY A 43 13.45 15.99 1.61
C GLY A 43 13.69 17.48 1.38
N GLY A 44 13.50 18.31 2.41
CA GLY A 44 13.64 19.76 2.30
C GLY A 44 12.66 20.36 1.27
N ASN A 45 11.41 19.91 1.30
CA ASN A 45 10.35 20.24 0.34
C ASN A 45 10.71 20.04 -1.14
N THR A 46 11.65 19.15 -1.45
CA THR A 46 12.12 18.89 -2.81
C THR A 46 12.08 17.40 -3.12
N LEU A 47 11.55 17.05 -4.30
CA LEU A 47 11.64 15.70 -4.85
C LEU A 47 12.93 15.54 -5.66
N TRP A 48 13.60 14.42 -5.45
CA TRP A 48 14.81 14.03 -6.14
C TRP A 48 14.66 12.62 -6.69
N PHE A 49 15.25 12.39 -7.86
CA PHE A 49 15.42 11.07 -8.41
C PHE A 49 16.90 10.71 -8.46
N VAL A 50 17.25 9.59 -7.85
CA VAL A 50 18.63 9.08 -7.82
C VAL A 50 18.70 7.80 -8.63
N VAL A 51 19.64 7.75 -9.58
CA VAL A 51 19.74 6.69 -10.58
C VAL A 51 21.18 6.24 -10.81
N GLY A 52 21.34 4.99 -11.26
CA GLY A 52 22.64 4.36 -11.47
C GLY A 52 23.33 4.09 -10.15
N LEU A 53 22.62 3.41 -9.25
CA LEU A 53 23.13 3.09 -7.92
C LEU A 53 24.03 1.86 -7.96
N TYR A 54 25.18 1.94 -7.31
CA TYR A 54 26.17 0.87 -7.25
C TYR A 54 26.87 0.84 -5.90
N SER A 55 27.45 -0.32 -5.55
CA SER A 55 28.26 -0.47 -4.35
C SER A 55 29.73 -0.29 -4.70
N GLY A 56 30.42 0.59 -3.98
CA GLY A 56 31.86 0.77 -4.10
C GLY A 56 32.62 -0.34 -3.38
N ALA A 57 33.91 -0.45 -3.68
CA ALA A 57 34.80 -1.40 -3.02
C ALA A 57 34.91 -1.16 -1.49
N ASP A 58 34.56 0.03 -1.02
CA ASP A 58 34.48 0.40 0.39
C ASP A 58 33.15 0.02 1.05
N LYS A 59 32.32 -0.81 0.38
CA LYS A 59 30.97 -1.22 0.77
C LYS A 59 29.98 -0.07 0.91
N LYS A 60 30.29 1.12 0.41
CA LYS A 60 29.34 2.24 0.42
C LYS A 60 28.50 2.27 -0.84
N ALA A 61 27.32 2.88 -0.74
CA ALA A 61 26.44 3.11 -1.87
C ALA A 61 26.80 4.42 -2.57
N TYR A 62 26.87 4.36 -3.90
CA TYR A 62 27.13 5.49 -4.78
C TYR A 62 26.05 5.59 -5.84
N TYR A 63 25.92 6.76 -6.45
CA TYR A 63 24.99 7.00 -7.55
C TYR A 63 25.68 7.73 -8.70
N ASN A 64 25.18 7.50 -9.92
CA ASN A 64 25.69 8.17 -11.12
C ASN A 64 25.06 9.55 -11.33
N ARG A 65 23.75 9.67 -11.12
CA ARG A 65 23.03 10.95 -11.29
C ARG A 65 22.03 11.20 -10.18
N LYS A 66 21.88 12.47 -9.85
CA LYS A 66 20.85 13.02 -8.97
C LYS A 66 20.09 14.09 -9.76
N ILE A 67 18.81 13.85 -9.98
CA ILE A 67 17.93 14.65 -10.82
C ILE A 67 16.92 15.36 -9.92
N LYS A 68 16.68 16.65 -10.14
CA LYS A 68 15.73 17.43 -9.34
C LYS A 68 14.35 17.44 -10.01
N LEU A 69 13.31 17.16 -9.23
CA LEU A 69 11.92 17.17 -9.69
C LEU A 69 11.20 18.36 -9.06
N TYR A 70 10.87 19.36 -9.88
CA TYR A 70 10.12 20.54 -9.49
C TYR A 70 8.63 20.26 -9.61
N THR A 71 7.88 20.40 -8.53
CA THR A 71 6.42 20.26 -8.55
C THR A 71 5.75 21.57 -8.97
N ASP A 72 4.78 21.50 -9.88
CA ASP A 72 3.95 22.63 -10.29
C ASP A 72 2.45 22.26 -10.21
N PRO A 73 1.65 22.92 -9.34
CA PRO A 73 2.05 23.94 -8.37
C PRO A 73 3.02 23.40 -7.29
N PRO A 74 3.81 24.28 -6.64
CA PRO A 74 4.73 23.88 -5.59
C PRO A 74 4.01 23.25 -4.39
N LEU A 75 4.64 22.25 -3.78
CA LEU A 75 4.13 21.64 -2.54
C LEU A 75 4.11 22.66 -1.39
N PRO A 76 3.08 22.64 -0.52
CA PRO A 76 2.99 23.58 0.59
C PRO A 76 4.16 23.46 1.59
N LEU A 77 4.81 24.57 1.89
CA LEU A 77 5.98 24.61 2.80
C LEU A 77 5.65 24.27 4.26
N HIS A 78 4.40 24.39 4.67
CA HIS A 78 3.97 24.16 6.06
C HIS A 78 3.47 22.73 6.31
N GLU A 79 3.26 21.95 5.25
CA GLU A 79 2.77 20.58 5.37
C GLU A 79 3.92 19.63 5.68
N LYS A 80 3.71 18.77 6.68
CA LYS A 80 4.64 17.71 7.06
C LYS A 80 4.19 16.41 6.43
N PHE A 81 4.88 15.99 5.39
CA PHE A 81 4.62 14.71 4.74
C PHE A 81 5.13 13.56 5.60
N LYS A 82 4.27 12.58 5.85
CA LYS A 82 4.55 11.39 6.68
C LYS A 82 4.76 10.13 5.83
N ALA A 83 4.23 10.10 4.60
CA ALA A 83 4.35 8.95 3.71
C ALA A 83 4.51 9.35 2.24
N MET A 84 5.25 8.54 1.49
CA MET A 84 5.46 8.68 0.05
C MET A 84 5.40 7.31 -0.61
N PHE A 85 4.66 7.18 -1.70
CA PHE A 85 4.59 5.94 -2.48
C PHE A 85 4.59 6.22 -3.99
N VAL A 86 5.45 5.54 -4.72
CA VAL A 86 5.50 5.51 -6.18
C VAL A 86 4.48 4.46 -6.67
N ASN A 87 3.71 4.81 -7.70
CA ASN A 87 2.73 3.89 -8.26
C ASN A 87 3.39 2.74 -9.06
N GLY A 88 2.63 1.68 -9.33
CA GLY A 88 3.18 0.44 -9.89
C GLY A 88 3.77 0.55 -11.31
N ASN A 89 3.28 1.49 -12.12
CA ASN A 89 3.83 1.82 -13.45
C ASN A 89 4.88 2.94 -13.39
N SER A 90 5.15 3.49 -12.21
CA SER A 90 6.15 4.52 -11.95
C SER A 90 5.96 5.81 -12.76
N THR A 91 4.69 6.17 -13.00
CA THR A 91 4.29 7.42 -13.65
C THR A 91 3.92 8.50 -12.64
N SER A 92 3.65 8.15 -11.39
CA SER A 92 3.18 9.10 -10.37
C SER A 92 3.71 8.76 -8.97
N VAL A 93 3.83 9.79 -8.15
CA VAL A 93 4.23 9.71 -6.74
C VAL A 93 3.11 10.31 -5.88
N ALA A 94 2.60 9.54 -4.92
CA ALA A 94 1.68 10.04 -3.91
C ALA A 94 2.46 10.49 -2.68
N LEU A 95 2.17 11.68 -2.19
CA LEU A 95 2.68 12.24 -0.95
C LEU A 95 1.52 12.47 0.02
N SER A 96 1.60 11.91 1.22
CA SER A 96 0.57 12.08 2.25
C SER A 96 1.13 12.80 3.45
N SER A 97 0.42 13.83 3.88
CA SER A 97 0.51 14.42 5.21
C SER A 97 -0.61 13.87 6.09
N GLU A 98 -0.83 14.49 7.26
CA GLU A 98 -1.91 14.13 8.17
C GLU A 98 -3.31 14.43 7.62
N HIS A 99 -3.45 15.49 6.80
CA HIS A 99 -4.77 15.96 6.35
C HIS A 99 -4.81 16.23 4.84
N SER A 100 -3.75 15.91 4.11
CA SER A 100 -3.63 16.26 2.68
C SER A 100 -2.83 15.22 1.92
N VAL A 101 -3.33 14.85 0.73
CA VAL A 101 -2.64 13.97 -0.22
C VAL A 101 -2.41 14.72 -1.52
N PHE A 102 -1.22 14.57 -2.07
CA PHE A 102 -0.81 15.14 -3.35
C PHE A 102 -0.34 14.03 -4.27
N VAL A 103 -0.68 14.14 -5.56
CA VAL A 103 -0.21 13.25 -6.60
C VAL A 103 0.69 14.06 -7.54
N VAL A 104 1.96 13.67 -7.58
CA VAL A 104 2.97 14.26 -8.45
C VAL A 104 3.16 13.36 -9.66
N GLU A 105 2.70 13.81 -10.81
CA GLU A 105 2.82 13.14 -12.10
C GLU A 105 4.22 13.38 -12.68
N LEU A 106 4.90 12.29 -13.03
CA LEU A 106 6.24 12.31 -13.61
C LEU A 106 6.12 12.45 -15.14
N PRO A 107 6.92 13.35 -15.78
CA PRO A 107 6.85 13.57 -17.22
C PRO A 107 7.07 12.31 -18.05
N TYR A 108 6.44 12.24 -19.23
CA TYR A 108 6.55 11.09 -20.14
C TYR A 108 8.01 10.71 -20.43
N ASP A 109 8.86 11.67 -20.77
CA ASP A 109 10.28 11.44 -21.07
C ASP A 109 11.08 10.86 -19.90
N PHE A 110 10.52 10.91 -18.68
CA PHE A 110 11.14 10.36 -17.48
C PHE A 110 10.88 8.85 -17.33
N TRP A 111 9.74 8.35 -17.78
CA TRP A 111 9.36 6.94 -17.68
C TRP A 111 9.28 6.21 -19.03
N CYS A 112 9.26 6.94 -20.16
CA CYS A 112 9.24 6.38 -21.49
C CYS A 112 10.62 5.80 -21.84
N ARG A 113 10.66 4.47 -21.99
CA ARG A 113 11.87 3.72 -22.34
C ARG A 113 12.13 3.77 -23.85
N GLN A 114 12.45 4.93 -24.41
CA GLN A 114 13.03 4.99 -25.75
C GLN A 114 14.56 4.89 -25.61
N SER A 115 15.14 3.76 -26.03
CA SER A 115 16.59 3.64 -26.15
C SER A 115 17.00 3.28 -27.57
N VAL A 116 18.01 4.00 -28.06
CA VAL A 116 18.79 3.70 -29.27
C VAL A 116 20.20 3.17 -28.86
N THR A 117 20.50 3.07 -27.54
CA THR A 117 21.84 2.70 -27.01
C THR A 117 21.79 1.62 -25.91
N GLU A 118 22.95 1.05 -25.58
CA GLU A 118 23.12 -0.07 -24.63
C GLU A 118 22.95 0.31 -23.14
N ASN A 119 22.89 1.61 -22.79
CA ASN A 119 22.69 2.07 -21.41
C ASN A 119 21.40 2.93 -21.28
N PRO A 120 20.22 2.30 -21.27
CA PRO A 120 18.96 2.89 -21.73
C PRO A 120 18.36 3.98 -20.83
N VAL A 121 18.77 4.07 -19.56
CA VAL A 121 18.15 5.01 -18.59
C VAL A 121 18.95 6.30 -18.45
N LEU A 122 20.27 6.30 -18.64
CA LEU A 122 21.09 7.44 -18.25
C LEU A 122 21.23 8.50 -19.35
N ASP A 123 21.17 8.13 -20.62
CA ASP A 123 21.57 9.05 -21.70
C ASP A 123 20.52 10.14 -21.99
N HIS A 124 19.23 9.84 -21.84
CA HIS A 124 18.14 10.76 -22.15
C HIS A 124 17.68 11.63 -20.97
N LEU A 125 18.11 11.30 -19.74
CA LEU A 125 17.62 11.98 -18.53
C LEU A 125 18.24 13.37 -18.37
N GLN A 126 17.37 14.39 -18.29
CA GLN A 126 17.73 15.76 -17.99
C GLN A 126 18.09 15.93 -16.49
N PRO A 127 18.91 16.93 -16.12
CA PRO A 127 19.25 17.19 -14.72
C PRO A 127 18.05 17.67 -13.89
N THR A 128 17.01 18.19 -14.54
CA THR A 128 15.81 18.75 -13.89
C THR A 128 14.55 18.46 -14.70
N TYR A 129 13.45 18.20 -14.01
CA TYR A 129 12.12 18.03 -14.61
C TYR A 129 11.07 18.85 -13.87
N HIS A 130 10.04 19.27 -14.59
CA HIS A 130 8.83 19.86 -14.03
C HIS A 130 7.71 18.82 -14.01
N CYS A 131 7.24 18.49 -12.81
CA CYS A 131 6.23 17.48 -12.54
C CYS A 131 4.91 18.18 -12.23
N ARG A 132 3.82 17.73 -12.85
CA ARG A 132 2.49 18.23 -12.52
C ARG A 132 2.10 17.71 -11.13
N ASN A 133 1.64 18.60 -10.27
CA ASN A 133 1.18 18.29 -8.94
C ASN A 133 -0.33 18.49 -8.85
N GLN A 134 -1.04 17.55 -8.25
CA GLN A 134 -2.48 17.64 -8.07
C GLN A 134 -2.82 17.40 -6.59
N PHE A 135 -3.64 18.27 -6.02
CA PHE A 135 -4.18 18.07 -4.69
C PHE A 135 -5.39 17.11 -4.79
N VAL A 136 -5.40 16.06 -3.97
CA VAL A 136 -6.50 15.10 -3.97
C VAL A 136 -7.62 15.61 -3.08
N ASP A 137 -8.85 15.63 -3.61
CA ASP A 137 -10.06 16.06 -2.92
C ASP A 137 -9.98 17.50 -2.35
N PRO A 138 -9.85 18.53 -3.21
CA PRO A 138 -9.83 19.93 -2.77
C PRO A 138 -11.07 20.32 -1.96
N TYR A 139 -12.20 19.64 -2.19
CA TYR A 139 -13.47 19.94 -1.55
C TYR A 139 -13.58 19.39 -0.13
N ALA A 140 -12.79 18.38 0.26
CA ALA A 140 -12.74 17.89 1.63
C ALA A 140 -12.32 18.98 2.63
N LYS A 141 -11.36 19.85 2.27
CA LYS A 141 -10.93 20.99 3.11
C LYS A 141 -12.01 22.05 3.31
N SER A 142 -13.04 22.11 2.46
CA SER A 142 -14.12 23.12 2.55
C SER A 142 -15.15 22.80 3.64
N LYS A 143 -15.24 21.53 4.06
CA LYS A 143 -16.04 21.13 5.21
C LYS A 143 -15.20 21.45 6.45
N ASN A 144 -15.68 22.32 7.34
CA ASN A 144 -15.00 22.78 8.56
C ASN A 144 -14.59 21.67 9.58
N THR A 145 -14.65 20.41 9.19
CA THR A 145 -14.21 19.23 9.92
C THR A 145 -12.86 18.79 9.35
N VAL A 146 -11.81 18.95 10.14
CA VAL A 146 -10.49 18.37 9.83
C VAL A 146 -10.64 16.85 9.92
N VAL A 147 -10.39 16.16 8.80
CA VAL A 147 -10.40 14.71 8.72
C VAL A 147 -8.98 14.22 8.50
N ASP A 148 -8.56 13.26 9.30
CA ASP A 148 -7.20 12.72 9.26
C ASP A 148 -7.11 11.61 8.22
N ILE A 149 -5.98 11.55 7.54
CA ILE A 149 -5.62 10.47 6.63
C ILE A 149 -4.83 9.45 7.43
N LEU A 150 -5.37 8.25 7.52
CA LEU A 150 -4.75 7.15 8.25
C LEU A 150 -3.81 6.34 7.36
N LYS A 151 -4.20 6.10 6.10
CA LYS A 151 -3.42 5.28 5.17
C LYS A 151 -3.71 5.63 3.72
N ILE A 152 -2.67 5.54 2.88
CA ILE A 152 -2.80 5.59 1.42
C ILE A 152 -2.20 4.34 0.79
N ARG A 153 -2.83 3.84 -0.29
CA ARG A 153 -2.37 2.69 -1.06
C ARG A 153 -2.70 2.84 -2.55
N TRP A 154 -1.71 2.59 -3.40
CA TRP A 154 -1.92 2.46 -4.84
C TRP A 154 -2.57 1.11 -5.16
N CYS A 155 -3.62 1.13 -5.98
CA CYS A 155 -4.19 -0.06 -6.59
C CYS A 155 -3.12 -0.72 -7.45
N ARG A 156 -3.04 -2.04 -7.37
CA ARG A 156 -2.12 -2.82 -8.18
C ARG A 156 -2.92 -3.62 -9.20
N LYS A 157 -2.38 -3.71 -10.42
CA LYS A 157 -2.98 -4.48 -11.50
C LYS A 157 -2.90 -5.98 -11.22
N GLU A 158 -4.01 -6.67 -11.44
CA GLU A 158 -4.08 -8.12 -11.37
C GLU A 158 -4.04 -8.79 -12.75
N LYS A 159 -3.84 -10.11 -12.77
CA LYS A 159 -3.64 -10.92 -14.00
C LYS A 159 -4.74 -10.74 -15.04
N TYR A 160 -5.98 -10.42 -14.63
CA TYR A 160 -7.15 -10.35 -15.51
C TYR A 160 -7.45 -8.95 -16.06
N GLU A 161 -6.71 -7.92 -15.64
CA GLU A 161 -6.97 -6.56 -16.09
C GLU A 161 -6.10 -6.21 -17.31
N CYS A 162 -6.73 -5.89 -18.44
CA CYS A 162 -6.06 -5.32 -19.60
C CYS A 162 -6.17 -3.78 -19.56
N GLY A 163 -5.07 -3.07 -19.82
CA GLY A 163 -5.03 -1.60 -19.81
C GLY A 163 -3.91 -0.99 -18.96
N HIS A 164 -3.59 0.28 -19.24
CA HIS A 164 -2.56 1.06 -18.53
C HIS A 164 -3.12 1.79 -17.28
N HIS A 165 -4.44 1.95 -17.17
CA HIS A 165 -5.11 2.79 -16.17
C HIS A 165 -5.20 2.21 -14.75
N THR A 166 -4.94 0.91 -14.56
CA THR A 166 -5.22 0.25 -13.27
C THR A 166 -4.18 0.57 -12.19
N TYR A 167 -3.00 1.05 -12.57
CA TYR A 167 -1.93 1.48 -11.65
C TYR A 167 -2.07 2.92 -11.20
N SER A 168 -2.99 3.68 -11.77
CA SER A 168 -3.24 5.09 -11.46
C SER A 168 -4.40 5.28 -10.48
N ARG A 169 -4.83 4.20 -9.81
CA ARG A 169 -5.88 4.31 -8.78
C ARG A 169 -5.26 4.44 -7.39
N LEU A 170 -5.58 5.50 -6.67
CA LEU A 170 -5.11 5.75 -5.31
C LEU A 170 -6.27 5.62 -4.33
N ALA A 171 -6.15 4.73 -3.36
CA ALA A 171 -7.07 4.64 -2.23
C ALA A 171 -6.53 5.41 -1.02
N ILE A 172 -7.43 6.13 -0.36
CA ILE A 172 -7.15 6.92 0.84
C ILE A 172 -8.17 6.53 1.92
N LEU A 173 -7.66 6.08 3.06
CA LEU A 173 -8.44 5.83 4.27
C LEU A 173 -8.44 7.07 5.14
N TYR A 174 -9.64 7.56 5.42
CA TYR A 174 -9.89 8.68 6.31
C TYR A 174 -10.31 8.18 7.69
N SER A 175 -10.04 8.96 8.74
CA SER A 175 -10.39 8.67 10.13
C SER A 175 -11.90 8.52 10.39
N GLU A 176 -12.73 8.91 9.41
CA GLU A 176 -14.16 8.68 9.41
C GLU A 176 -14.56 7.25 9.03
N ASN A 177 -13.66 6.26 8.97
CA ASN A 177 -13.96 4.90 8.49
C ASN A 177 -14.44 4.87 7.02
N ILE A 178 -13.95 5.81 6.21
CA ILE A 178 -14.29 5.90 4.79
C ILE A 178 -13.01 5.69 3.98
N VAL A 179 -13.07 4.77 3.01
CA VAL A 179 -12.04 4.65 1.98
C VAL A 179 -12.56 5.28 0.69
N ARG A 180 -11.81 6.24 0.16
CA ARG A 180 -12.09 6.85 -1.15
C ARG A 180 -11.02 6.41 -2.14
N ILE A 181 -11.45 5.93 -3.30
CA ILE A 181 -10.58 5.51 -4.40
C ILE A 181 -10.69 6.53 -5.52
N TYR A 182 -9.57 7.12 -5.91
CA TYR A 182 -9.47 8.11 -6.98
C TYR A 182 -8.77 7.48 -8.18
N ASP A 183 -9.19 7.84 -9.38
CA ASP A 183 -8.51 7.49 -10.63
C ASP A 183 -7.69 8.70 -11.08
N THR A 184 -6.39 8.69 -10.78
CA THR A 184 -5.51 9.86 -10.95
C THR A 184 -5.24 10.20 -12.40
N ASP A 185 -5.52 9.28 -13.34
CA ASP A 185 -5.46 9.57 -14.78
C ASP A 185 -6.67 10.42 -15.23
N ILE A 186 -7.81 10.27 -14.55
CA ILE A 186 -9.07 10.94 -14.91
C ILE A 186 -9.25 12.23 -14.11
N SER A 187 -9.24 12.13 -12.77
CA SER A 187 -9.42 13.27 -11.87
C SER A 187 -9.00 12.92 -10.45
N CYS A 188 -8.26 13.82 -9.81
CA CYS A 188 -7.98 13.76 -8.37
C CYS A 188 -9.05 14.49 -7.52
N ASP A 189 -10.03 15.13 -8.14
CA ASP A 189 -11.00 15.98 -7.43
C ASP A 189 -12.17 15.18 -6.87
N THR A 190 -12.63 14.16 -7.62
CA THR A 190 -13.78 13.35 -7.24
C THR A 190 -13.39 11.88 -7.10
N PRO A 191 -13.82 11.22 -6.00
CA PRO A 191 -13.55 9.80 -5.84
C PRO A 191 -14.38 9.00 -6.84
N THR A 192 -13.73 8.02 -7.43
CA THR A 192 -14.33 7.02 -8.32
C THR A 192 -15.15 6.00 -7.53
N VAL A 193 -14.68 5.59 -6.35
CA VAL A 193 -15.42 4.69 -5.44
C VAL A 193 -15.34 5.26 -4.03
N VAL A 194 -16.46 5.23 -3.31
CA VAL A 194 -16.52 5.57 -1.88
C VAL A 194 -17.02 4.35 -1.14
N ILE A 195 -16.22 3.84 -0.21
CA ILE A 195 -16.52 2.71 0.65
C ILE A 195 -16.70 3.26 2.07
N ASP A 196 -17.91 3.21 2.59
CA ASP A 196 -18.27 3.74 3.91
C ASP A 196 -18.51 2.60 4.90
N PHE A 197 -17.50 2.34 5.75
CA PHE A 197 -17.56 1.29 6.76
C PHE A 197 -18.44 1.65 7.95
N LYS A 198 -18.90 2.90 8.11
CA LYS A 198 -19.84 3.26 9.19
C LYS A 198 -21.13 2.45 9.11
N SER A 199 -21.54 2.07 7.90
CA SER A 199 -22.75 1.27 7.67
C SER A 199 -22.68 -0.13 8.30
N ILE A 200 -21.48 -0.72 8.36
CA ILE A 200 -21.25 -2.10 8.85
C ILE A 200 -20.65 -2.15 10.25
N LEU A 201 -19.96 -1.10 10.69
CA LEU A 201 -19.42 -0.95 12.05
C LEU A 201 -20.51 -0.68 13.11
N GLY A 202 -21.78 -0.60 12.70
CA GLY A 202 -22.93 -0.28 13.55
C GLY A 202 -23.15 1.23 13.72
N PRO A 203 -24.37 1.66 14.10
CA PRO A 203 -24.67 3.08 14.25
C PRO A 203 -23.81 3.69 15.36
N SER A 204 -23.00 4.69 15.02
CA SER A 204 -22.58 5.69 16.00
C SER A 204 -23.85 6.42 16.45
N GLU A 205 -24.37 6.10 17.62
CA GLU A 205 -25.32 7.00 18.28
C GLU A 205 -24.59 8.31 18.59
N SER A 206 -24.66 9.25 17.65
CA SER A 206 -24.86 10.69 17.85
C SER A 206 -24.26 11.49 16.69
N SER A 207 -25.14 12.16 15.95
CA SER A 207 -24.79 13.30 15.10
C SER A 207 -24.43 14.56 15.91
N CYS A 208 -24.10 14.42 17.20
CA CYS A 208 -23.71 15.52 18.06
C CYS A 208 -22.99 14.99 19.31
N GLY A 209 -21.66 15.19 19.35
CA GLY A 209 -20.82 15.27 20.56
C GLY A 209 -21.04 14.26 21.69
N ARG A 210 -20.09 13.32 21.81
CA ARG A 210 -19.73 12.56 23.02
C ARG A 210 -20.72 11.49 23.47
N SER A 211 -20.72 10.36 22.78
CA SER A 211 -21.12 9.07 23.35
C SER A 211 -19.90 8.36 23.96
N PHE A 212 -20.03 7.86 25.20
CA PHE A 212 -19.04 7.05 25.92
C PHE A 212 -19.07 5.57 25.47
N GLY A 213 -19.10 5.33 24.16
CA GLY A 213 -18.92 3.99 23.57
C GLY A 213 -17.49 3.83 23.06
N VAL A 214 -16.94 2.61 23.12
CA VAL A 214 -15.68 2.26 22.43
C VAL A 214 -15.96 2.47 20.93
N HIS A 215 -15.34 3.48 20.32
CA HIS A 215 -15.52 3.77 18.91
C HIS A 215 -14.61 2.84 18.10
N ASN A 216 -15.21 1.84 17.43
CA ASN A 216 -14.47 1.02 16.47
C ASN A 216 -14.15 1.85 15.24
N TYR A 217 -12.89 1.81 14.81
CA TYR A 217 -12.46 2.43 13.58
C TYR A 217 -11.60 1.49 12.76
N ILE A 218 -11.59 1.71 11.45
CA ILE A 218 -10.74 0.98 10.53
C ILE A 218 -9.30 1.45 10.75
N ALA A 219 -8.46 0.57 11.28
CA ALA A 219 -7.05 0.85 11.52
C ALA A 219 -6.26 0.87 10.22
N SER A 220 -6.59 -0.04 9.30
CA SER A 220 -5.85 -0.20 8.06
C SER A 220 -6.66 -0.92 6.99
N PHE A 221 -6.17 -0.86 5.76
CA PHE A 221 -6.75 -1.57 4.61
C PHE A 221 -5.68 -1.95 3.59
N ASP A 222 -5.99 -2.90 2.73
CA ASP A 222 -5.30 -3.12 1.47
C ASP A 222 -6.24 -3.63 0.38
N PHE A 223 -5.84 -3.50 -0.88
CA PHE A 223 -6.56 -4.13 -1.99
C PHE A 223 -6.43 -5.65 -1.89
N GLY A 224 -7.49 -6.38 -2.24
CA GLY A 224 -7.48 -7.84 -2.30
C GLY A 224 -7.55 -8.37 -3.74
N PRO A 225 -7.73 -9.70 -3.92
CA PRO A 225 -7.86 -10.31 -5.23
C PRO A 225 -9.11 -9.85 -6.00
N SER A 226 -9.01 -9.91 -7.31
CA SER A 226 -10.04 -9.57 -8.28
C SER A 226 -10.45 -10.82 -9.03
N PHE A 227 -11.73 -10.91 -9.37
CA PHE A 227 -12.30 -12.09 -10.02
C PHE A 227 -13.42 -11.70 -10.96
N ALA A 228 -13.68 -12.53 -11.97
CA ALA A 228 -14.79 -12.33 -12.89
C ALA A 228 -16.02 -13.08 -12.40
N ARG A 229 -17.19 -12.45 -12.48
CA ARG A 229 -18.50 -13.06 -12.24
C ARG A 229 -19.32 -13.01 -13.52
N GLY A 230 -19.98 -14.11 -13.86
CA GLY A 230 -20.97 -14.11 -14.94
C GLY A 230 -22.18 -13.27 -14.57
N ASP A 231 -22.56 -12.33 -15.43
CA ASP A 231 -23.84 -11.64 -15.32
C ASP A 231 -24.96 -12.55 -15.83
N ASN A 232 -25.90 -12.88 -14.94
CA ASN A 232 -27.01 -13.78 -15.23
C ASN A 232 -27.99 -13.20 -16.27
N GLU A 233 -27.97 -11.88 -16.51
CA GLU A 233 -28.91 -11.22 -17.42
C GLU A 233 -28.39 -11.09 -18.87
N ILE A 234 -27.08 -10.92 -19.05
CA ILE A 234 -26.48 -10.55 -20.36
C ILE A 234 -25.41 -11.56 -20.81
N GLY A 235 -24.98 -12.49 -19.94
CA GLY A 235 -23.85 -13.38 -20.22
C GLY A 235 -22.50 -12.65 -20.29
N ALA A 236 -22.48 -11.35 -19.95
CA ALA A 236 -21.27 -10.55 -19.85
C ALA A 236 -20.54 -10.86 -18.53
N GLN A 237 -19.21 -10.92 -18.54
CA GLN A 237 -18.44 -11.06 -17.30
C GLN A 237 -18.24 -9.70 -16.65
N ILE A 238 -18.64 -9.57 -15.38
CA ILE A 238 -18.38 -8.40 -14.55
C ILE A 238 -17.07 -8.64 -13.80
N GLY A 239 -16.08 -7.77 -13.99
CA GLY A 239 -14.86 -7.76 -13.20
C GLY A 239 -15.13 -7.18 -11.81
N LEU A 240 -15.01 -8.02 -10.78
CA LEU A 240 -15.16 -7.66 -9.38
C LEU A 240 -13.79 -7.44 -8.75
N LYS A 241 -13.67 -6.39 -7.96
CA LYS A 241 -12.48 -6.07 -7.16
C LYS A 241 -12.83 -6.12 -5.69
N THR A 242 -11.83 -6.38 -4.85
CA THR A 242 -12.00 -6.42 -3.40
C THR A 242 -11.08 -5.46 -2.68
N LEU A 243 -11.52 -5.00 -1.52
CA LEU A 243 -10.72 -4.25 -0.56
C LEU A 243 -10.96 -4.84 0.82
N PHE A 244 -9.87 -5.18 1.49
CA PHE A 244 -9.88 -5.73 2.84
C PHE A 244 -9.51 -4.63 3.82
N ALA A 245 -10.24 -4.54 4.91
CA ALA A 245 -10.03 -3.58 5.97
C ALA A 245 -10.02 -4.31 7.31
N ILE A 246 -9.29 -3.76 8.28
CA ILE A 246 -9.21 -4.28 9.65
C ILE A 246 -9.59 -3.20 10.64
N ASP A 247 -10.34 -3.57 11.67
CA ASP A 247 -10.59 -2.67 12.80
C ASP A 247 -9.43 -2.64 13.81
N ASN A 248 -9.46 -1.61 14.65
CA ASN A 248 -8.44 -1.37 15.67
C ASN A 248 -8.61 -2.19 16.95
N ASP A 249 -9.83 -2.64 17.26
CA ASP A 249 -10.19 -3.18 18.58
C ASP A 249 -9.99 -4.70 18.62
N CYS A 250 -10.78 -5.43 17.84
CA CYS A 250 -10.76 -6.89 17.81
C CYS A 250 -9.83 -7.47 16.73
N GLY A 251 -9.40 -6.64 15.77
CA GLY A 251 -8.74 -7.10 14.55
C GLY A 251 -9.73 -7.77 13.58
N ASP A 252 -11.01 -7.40 13.66
CA ASP A 252 -12.06 -7.95 12.79
C ASP A 252 -11.83 -7.48 11.35
N ILE A 253 -12.04 -8.40 10.40
CA ILE A 253 -11.79 -8.15 8.98
C ILE A 253 -13.11 -7.82 8.27
N TYR A 254 -13.10 -6.75 7.49
CA TYR A 254 -14.20 -6.32 6.65
C TYR A 254 -13.76 -6.37 5.18
N ILE A 255 -14.66 -6.80 4.30
CA ILE A 255 -14.38 -6.90 2.86
C ILE A 255 -15.41 -6.06 2.12
N ALA A 256 -14.95 -5.18 1.24
CA ALA A 256 -15.78 -4.46 0.30
C ALA A 256 -15.54 -5.00 -1.12
N ILE A 257 -16.62 -5.41 -1.79
CA ILE A 257 -16.62 -5.85 -3.18
C ILE A 257 -17.16 -4.70 -4.03
N TYR A 258 -16.44 -4.34 -5.09
CA TYR A 258 -16.81 -3.21 -5.93
C TYR A 258 -16.48 -3.46 -7.40
N SER A 259 -17.23 -2.81 -8.29
CA SER A 259 -17.01 -2.85 -9.75
C SER A 259 -17.51 -1.56 -10.38
N ASN A 260 -16.95 -1.18 -11.53
CA ASN A 260 -17.41 -0.04 -12.34
C ASN A 260 -17.81 1.19 -11.51
N ASN A 261 -16.94 1.56 -10.55
CA ASN A 261 -17.08 2.77 -9.74
C ASN A 261 -18.19 2.70 -8.66
N ARG A 262 -18.66 1.49 -8.32
CA ARG A 262 -19.71 1.28 -7.31
C ARG A 262 -19.38 0.11 -6.38
N VAL A 263 -19.70 0.28 -5.10
CA VAL A 263 -19.70 -0.81 -4.12
C VAL A 263 -20.91 -1.70 -4.41
N ILE A 264 -20.66 -3.01 -4.52
CA ILE A 264 -21.66 -4.03 -4.78
C ILE A 264 -22.11 -4.65 -3.46
N GLU A 265 -21.14 -4.96 -2.59
CA GLU A 265 -21.38 -5.68 -1.35
C GLU A 265 -20.32 -5.30 -0.32
N MET A 266 -20.72 -5.30 0.96
CA MET A 266 -19.81 -5.24 2.10
C MET A 266 -20.08 -6.40 3.03
N GLN A 267 -19.02 -7.02 3.53
CA GLN A 267 -19.05 -8.18 4.41
C GLN A 267 -18.21 -7.91 5.64
N GLY A 268 -18.66 -8.42 6.79
CA GLY A 268 -17.96 -8.30 8.06
C GLY A 268 -18.91 -8.17 9.25
N PRO A 269 -18.40 -8.30 10.49
CA PRO A 269 -17.03 -8.69 10.81
C PRO A 269 -16.77 -10.18 10.45
N LEU A 270 -15.67 -10.46 9.76
CA LEU A 270 -15.23 -11.81 9.42
C LEU A 270 -14.13 -12.23 10.39
N THR A 271 -14.29 -13.43 10.95
CA THR A 271 -13.33 -14.01 11.89
C THR A 271 -12.34 -14.92 11.17
N LEU A 272 -11.09 -14.92 11.65
CA LEU A 272 -10.06 -15.83 11.18
C LEU A 272 -10.35 -17.23 11.73
N THR A 273 -10.71 -18.16 10.85
CA THR A 273 -10.88 -19.56 11.21
C THR A 273 -9.53 -20.17 11.59
N GLY A 274 -9.51 -20.97 12.66
CA GLY A 274 -8.30 -21.63 13.15
C GLY A 274 -7.55 -20.92 14.28
N ILE A 275 -8.01 -19.73 14.72
CA ILE A 275 -7.42 -19.04 15.87
C ILE A 275 -8.09 -19.50 17.18
N VAL A 276 -7.28 -19.82 18.19
CA VAL A 276 -7.78 -20.11 19.54
C VAL A 276 -8.16 -18.79 20.22
N PRO A 277 -9.39 -18.65 20.76
CA PRO A 277 -9.79 -17.45 21.48
C PRO A 277 -8.82 -17.14 22.64
N GLY A 278 -8.28 -15.91 22.67
CA GLY A 278 -7.33 -15.47 23.71
C GLY A 278 -5.85 -15.59 23.34
N ASP A 279 -5.52 -16.05 22.13
CA ASP A 279 -4.15 -16.07 21.64
C ASP A 279 -3.63 -14.66 21.30
N PHE A 280 -2.31 -14.46 21.33
CA PHE A 280 -1.64 -13.15 21.20
C PHE A 280 -1.97 -12.40 19.89
N ALA A 281 -2.52 -13.10 18.89
CA ALA A 281 -2.93 -12.56 17.60
C ALA A 281 -4.19 -11.67 17.65
N CYS A 282 -4.99 -11.71 18.74
CA CYS A 282 -6.29 -11.04 18.82
C CYS A 282 -6.29 -9.69 19.57
N SER A 283 -5.13 -9.07 19.84
CA SER A 283 -5.08 -7.81 20.61
C SER A 283 -5.13 -6.55 19.71
N GLY A 284 -6.01 -6.53 18.72
CA GLY A 284 -6.08 -5.51 17.67
C GLY A 284 -5.00 -5.65 16.60
N ALA A 285 -5.23 -5.10 15.42
CA ALA A 285 -4.27 -5.06 14.32
C ALA A 285 -3.98 -3.60 13.92
N LEU A 286 -2.71 -3.29 13.66
CA LEU A 286 -2.26 -1.95 13.28
C LEU A 286 -2.18 -1.78 11.78
N ASP A 287 -1.71 -2.82 11.08
CA ASP A 287 -1.55 -2.76 9.64
C ASP A 287 -1.87 -4.09 8.96
N MET A 288 -2.28 -4.00 7.69
CA MET A 288 -2.66 -5.11 6.83
C MET A 288 -1.98 -4.95 5.47
N LEU A 289 -1.54 -6.07 4.91
CA LEU A 289 -0.90 -6.15 3.60
C LEU A 289 -1.41 -7.36 2.83
N TYR A 290 -1.84 -7.15 1.59
CA TYR A 290 -2.02 -8.24 0.64
C TYR A 290 -0.66 -8.61 0.06
N VAL A 291 -0.14 -9.79 0.40
CA VAL A 291 1.22 -10.22 0.05
C VAL A 291 1.28 -10.62 -1.42
N GLN A 292 2.18 -10.00 -2.16
CA GLN A 292 2.32 -10.28 -3.57
C GLN A 292 3.00 -11.61 -3.81
N TYR A 293 2.24 -12.60 -4.24
CA TYR A 293 2.76 -13.90 -4.58
C TYR A 293 2.62 -14.18 -6.09
N ARG A 294 3.74 -14.48 -6.77
CA ARG A 294 3.75 -14.75 -8.22
C ARG A 294 3.96 -16.24 -8.47
N GLU A 295 2.86 -16.98 -8.42
CA GLU A 295 2.76 -18.32 -9.00
C GLU A 295 1.49 -18.47 -9.84
N ASP A 296 1.40 -19.57 -10.59
CA ASP A 296 0.26 -19.87 -11.46
C ASP A 296 -1.05 -19.97 -10.68
N THR A 297 -1.02 -20.54 -9.48
CA THR A 297 -2.14 -20.47 -8.53
C THR A 297 -2.04 -19.17 -7.73
N SER A 298 -2.94 -18.23 -7.97
CA SER A 298 -3.06 -17.02 -7.15
C SER A 298 -3.57 -17.40 -5.77
N LEU A 299 -2.66 -17.61 -4.81
CA LEU A 299 -3.02 -17.75 -3.40
C LEU A 299 -3.22 -16.36 -2.80
N PRO A 300 -4.43 -16.01 -2.32
CA PRO A 300 -4.72 -14.70 -1.76
C PRO A 300 -4.22 -14.64 -0.31
N ILE A 301 -2.91 -14.43 -0.13
CA ILE A 301 -2.24 -14.41 1.17
C ILE A 301 -2.19 -12.98 1.71
N PHE A 302 -2.65 -12.80 2.95
CA PHE A 302 -2.59 -11.54 3.66
C PHE A 302 -1.70 -11.66 4.89
N SER A 303 -1.10 -10.53 5.27
CA SER A 303 -0.33 -10.37 6.50
C SER A 303 -0.97 -9.27 7.36
N LEU A 304 -1.14 -9.55 8.65
CA LEU A 304 -1.56 -8.61 9.67
C LEU A 304 -0.43 -8.42 10.66
N ILE A 305 -0.31 -7.22 11.24
CA ILE A 305 0.59 -6.99 12.35
C ILE A 305 -0.13 -6.37 13.54
N SER A 306 0.02 -6.99 14.71
CA SER A 306 -0.55 -6.50 15.96
C SER A 306 0.35 -5.45 16.64
N PRO A 307 -0.17 -4.66 17.60
CA PRO A 307 0.64 -3.76 18.42
C PRO A 307 1.80 -4.43 19.16
N LYS A 308 1.72 -5.74 19.38
CA LYS A 308 2.77 -6.53 20.05
C LYS A 308 3.87 -7.00 19.10
N GLY A 309 3.79 -6.68 17.81
CA GLY A 309 4.71 -7.16 16.78
C GLY A 309 4.47 -8.62 16.40
N CYS A 310 3.28 -9.16 16.66
CA CYS A 310 2.88 -10.46 16.14
C CYS A 310 2.35 -10.29 14.72
N ILE A 311 3.01 -10.93 13.78
CA ILE A 311 2.59 -11.03 12.39
C ILE A 311 1.72 -12.27 12.26
N THR A 312 0.54 -12.13 11.67
CA THR A 312 -0.39 -13.23 11.40
C THR A 312 -0.57 -13.33 9.90
N HIS A 313 -0.26 -14.48 9.29
CA HIS A 313 -0.59 -14.72 7.89
C HIS A 313 -1.88 -15.53 7.77
N PHE A 314 -2.71 -15.17 6.80
CA PHE A 314 -3.95 -15.87 6.52
C PHE A 314 -4.26 -15.89 5.02
N LEU A 315 -5.08 -16.86 4.59
CA LEU A 315 -5.59 -16.97 3.23
C LEU A 315 -7.04 -16.52 3.15
N ALA A 316 -7.39 -15.73 2.14
CA ALA A 316 -8.77 -15.30 1.87
C ALA A 316 -9.37 -16.08 0.70
N LEU A 317 -9.93 -17.26 0.98
CA LEU A 317 -10.44 -18.17 -0.05
C LEU A 317 -11.90 -17.84 -0.39
N THR A 318 -12.28 -17.95 -1.65
CA THR A 318 -13.68 -17.83 -2.10
C THR A 318 -14.29 -19.23 -2.28
N LEU A 319 -15.50 -19.41 -1.77
CA LEU A 319 -16.28 -20.62 -2.07
C LEU A 319 -16.89 -20.47 -3.47
N GLN A 320 -16.50 -21.33 -4.42
CA GLN A 320 -17.06 -21.35 -5.79
C GLN A 320 -18.51 -21.84 -5.87
N GLN A 321 -19.23 -21.99 -4.76
CA GLN A 321 -20.66 -22.22 -4.83
C GLN A 321 -21.32 -20.88 -5.16
N GLU A 322 -21.75 -20.74 -6.41
CA GLU A 322 -22.74 -19.75 -6.81
C GLU A 322 -23.94 -19.89 -5.87
N THR A 323 -23.96 -19.10 -4.81
CA THR A 323 -25.17 -18.95 -4.01
C THR A 323 -26.26 -18.45 -4.95
N PHE A 324 -27.51 -18.86 -4.75
CA PHE A 324 -28.63 -18.52 -5.66
C PHE A 324 -28.81 -17.00 -5.91
N ASN A 325 -28.18 -16.15 -5.10
CA ASN A 325 -28.21 -14.68 -5.19
C ASN A 325 -26.89 -14.08 -5.74
N GLY A 326 -25.88 -14.93 -5.99
CA GLY A 326 -24.52 -14.60 -6.39
C GLY A 326 -23.74 -13.75 -5.39
N HIS A 327 -24.03 -13.91 -4.09
CA HIS A 327 -23.13 -13.48 -3.04
C HIS A 327 -21.83 -14.28 -3.10
N VAL A 328 -20.70 -13.61 -2.87
CA VAL A 328 -19.38 -14.22 -2.85
C VAL A 328 -18.98 -14.46 -1.41
N GLU A 329 -18.99 -15.71 -0.95
CA GLU A 329 -18.60 -16.01 0.42
C GLU A 329 -17.07 -16.16 0.55
N PHE A 330 -16.49 -15.44 1.50
CA PHE A 330 -15.07 -15.51 1.84
C PHE A 330 -14.86 -16.35 3.10
N ILE A 331 -13.93 -17.31 3.02
CA ILE A 331 -13.37 -18.01 4.17
C ILE A 331 -11.98 -17.46 4.44
N LEU A 332 -11.77 -16.93 5.64
CA LEU A 332 -10.47 -16.48 6.10
C LEU A 332 -9.81 -17.58 6.94
N ALA A 333 -8.75 -18.18 6.42
CA ALA A 333 -8.06 -19.30 7.06
C ALA A 333 -6.72 -18.83 7.63
N HIS A 334 -6.56 -18.91 8.95
CA HIS A 334 -5.28 -18.69 9.61
C HIS A 334 -4.23 -19.70 9.11
N TYR A 335 -3.00 -19.24 8.90
CA TYR A 335 -1.90 -20.10 8.46
C TYR A 335 -0.80 -20.23 9.53
N ASP A 336 -0.14 -19.12 9.86
CA ASP A 336 0.94 -19.09 10.83
C ASP A 336 1.01 -17.74 11.56
N ASN A 337 1.86 -17.69 12.59
CA ASN A 337 2.15 -16.49 13.37
C ASN A 337 3.67 -16.34 13.53
N VAL A 338 4.19 -15.13 13.35
CA VAL A 338 5.60 -14.79 13.54
C VAL A 338 5.70 -13.64 14.53
N LEU A 339 6.36 -13.87 15.67
CA LEU A 339 6.60 -12.80 16.65
C LEU A 339 7.91 -12.08 16.33
N LEU A 340 7.84 -10.76 16.13
CA LEU A 340 9.04 -9.95 15.95
C LEU A 340 9.84 -9.86 17.27
N PRO A 341 11.18 -9.84 17.19
CA PRO A 341 12.05 -9.88 18.37
C PRO A 341 12.00 -8.58 19.20
N CYS A 342 11.51 -7.48 18.62
CA CYS A 342 11.51 -6.15 19.24
C CYS A 342 10.08 -5.69 19.49
N LYS A 343 9.77 -5.29 20.73
CA LYS A 343 8.55 -4.54 21.03
C LYS A 343 8.73 -3.09 20.56
N PRO A 344 7.71 -2.47 19.95
CA PRO A 344 7.80 -1.07 19.55
C PRO A 344 7.83 -0.18 20.80
N LEU A 345 8.44 1.00 20.68
CA LEU A 345 8.19 2.08 21.64
C LEU A 345 6.73 2.52 21.49
N ALA A 346 6.12 3.04 22.56
CA ALA A 346 4.68 3.33 22.62
C ALA A 346 4.15 4.23 21.49
N ASP A 347 5.01 5.05 20.88
CA ASP A 347 4.64 6.04 19.85
C ASP A 347 5.00 5.60 18.42
N ILE A 348 5.47 4.37 18.20
CA ILE A 348 5.92 3.89 16.88
C ILE A 348 5.00 2.79 16.38
N SER A 349 4.26 3.08 15.31
CA SER A 349 3.41 2.10 14.63
C SER A 349 4.22 1.22 13.67
N TYR A 350 3.80 -0.02 13.52
CA TYR A 350 4.29 -0.89 12.46
C TYR A 350 3.72 -0.48 11.10
N CYS A 351 4.48 -0.68 10.03
CA CYS A 351 4.03 -0.52 8.65
C CYS A 351 4.49 -1.70 7.81
N LEU A 352 3.58 -2.29 7.04
CA LEU A 352 3.81 -3.40 6.14
C LEU A 352 3.91 -2.91 4.69
N GLN A 353 4.93 -3.38 3.96
CA GLN A 353 5.14 -3.03 2.55
C GLN A 353 5.67 -4.21 1.76
N ASN A 354 5.02 -4.53 0.65
CA ASN A 354 5.49 -5.54 -0.31
C ASN A 354 6.86 -5.19 -0.88
N ASP A 355 7.72 -6.20 -1.07
CA ASP A 355 8.91 -6.05 -1.92
C ASP A 355 8.46 -5.96 -3.39
N SER A 356 8.88 -4.91 -4.08
CA SER A 356 8.56 -4.69 -5.50
C SER A 356 9.38 -5.57 -6.45
N ILE A 357 10.46 -6.18 -5.95
CA ILE A 357 11.42 -6.99 -6.71
C ILE A 357 11.20 -8.48 -6.48
N GLN A 358 11.01 -8.89 -5.22
CA GLN A 358 10.86 -10.29 -4.83
C GLN A 358 9.41 -10.59 -4.39
N PRO A 359 8.59 -11.23 -5.24
CA PRO A 359 7.31 -11.75 -4.82
C PRO A 359 7.47 -12.73 -3.65
N GLY A 360 6.48 -12.79 -2.78
CA GLY A 360 6.49 -13.59 -1.56
C GLY A 360 7.38 -13.02 -0.46
N GLN A 361 8.02 -11.87 -0.70
CA GLN A 361 8.78 -11.15 0.31
C GLN A 361 8.14 -9.79 0.60
N TYR A 362 8.16 -9.39 1.87
CA TYR A 362 7.72 -8.07 2.28
C TYR A 362 8.53 -7.57 3.47
N PHE A 363 8.38 -6.28 3.77
CA PHE A 363 9.07 -5.59 4.83
C PHE A 363 8.13 -5.13 5.92
N VAL A 364 8.65 -5.16 7.15
CA VAL A 364 8.01 -4.55 8.31
C VAL A 364 8.91 -3.43 8.83
N PHE A 365 8.38 -2.21 8.80
CA PHE A 365 9.03 -1.04 9.35
C PHE A 365 8.52 -0.77 10.76
N CYS A 366 9.44 -0.47 11.68
CA CYS A 366 9.13 -0.06 13.05
C CYS A 366 10.18 0.93 13.55
N GLY A 367 9.97 2.21 13.29
CA GLY A 367 10.92 3.26 13.65
C GLY A 367 12.23 3.07 12.89
N ALA A 368 13.32 2.81 13.62
CA ALA A 368 14.63 2.53 13.03
C ALA A 368 14.83 1.06 12.64
N ASN A 369 13.90 0.16 12.97
CA ASN A 369 14.02 -1.26 12.68
C ASN A 369 13.35 -1.61 11.35
N LEU A 370 14.01 -2.46 10.57
CA LEU A 370 13.49 -3.06 9.35
C LEU A 370 13.60 -4.58 9.45
N PHE A 371 12.48 -5.27 9.30
CA PHE A 371 12.43 -6.73 9.19
C PHE A 371 12.07 -7.12 7.78
N SER A 372 12.69 -8.18 7.28
CA SER A 372 12.31 -8.80 6.02
C SER A 372 11.66 -10.15 6.31
N ILE A 373 10.47 -10.36 5.75
CA ILE A 373 9.68 -11.59 5.91
C ILE A 373 9.57 -12.23 4.53
N ASP A 374 10.02 -13.49 4.44
CA ASP A 374 9.94 -14.30 3.23
C ASP A 374 8.97 -15.46 3.47
N ILE A 375 7.85 -15.43 2.76
CA ILE A 375 6.80 -16.47 2.81
C ILE A 375 6.96 -17.52 1.71
N ASN A 376 7.88 -17.33 0.76
CA ASN A 376 8.05 -18.24 -0.36
C ASN A 376 8.21 -19.71 0.05
N PRO A 377 9.04 -20.07 1.07
CA PRO A 377 9.27 -21.48 1.40
C PRO A 377 7.99 -22.28 1.64
N TRP A 378 6.99 -21.71 2.31
CA TRP A 378 5.74 -22.39 2.60
C TRP A 378 4.64 -22.08 1.58
N ALA A 379 4.63 -20.89 0.98
CA ALA A 379 3.66 -20.52 -0.04
C ALA A 379 3.80 -21.41 -1.29
N HIS A 380 5.04 -21.74 -1.68
CA HIS A 380 5.34 -22.66 -2.79
C HIS A 380 4.77 -24.06 -2.52
N LEU A 381 4.99 -24.57 -1.31
CA LEU A 381 4.48 -25.89 -0.91
C LEU A 381 2.94 -25.94 -0.93
N LEU A 382 2.28 -24.90 -0.42
CA LEU A 382 0.81 -24.80 -0.45
C LEU A 382 0.27 -24.75 -1.88
N SER A 383 0.88 -23.93 -2.73
CA SER A 383 0.49 -23.79 -4.13
C SER A 383 0.58 -25.12 -4.89
N ASP A 384 1.68 -25.85 -4.73
CA ASP A 384 1.84 -27.19 -5.31
C ASP A 384 0.80 -28.20 -4.77
N LEU A 385 0.45 -28.12 -3.48
CA LEU A 385 -0.62 -28.93 -2.88
C LEU A 385 -2.00 -28.63 -3.49
N PHE A 386 -2.33 -27.36 -3.76
CA PHE A 386 -3.59 -27.00 -4.41
C PHE A 386 -3.61 -27.41 -5.89
N ARG A 387 -2.46 -27.35 -6.58
CA ARG A 387 -2.33 -27.79 -7.98
C ARG A 387 -2.47 -29.30 -8.14
N THR A 388 -1.96 -30.09 -7.19
CA THR A 388 -2.03 -31.56 -7.24
C THR A 388 -3.42 -32.11 -6.93
N LYS A 389 -4.27 -31.38 -6.20
CA LYS A 389 -5.66 -31.76 -5.93
C LYS A 389 -6.66 -31.37 -7.02
N THR A 390 -6.27 -30.51 -7.95
CA THR A 390 -7.11 -30.03 -9.07
C THR A 390 -6.84 -30.76 -10.39
N LYS A 391 -5.89 -31.70 -10.41
CA LYS A 391 -5.75 -32.73 -11.45
C LYS A 391 -6.35 -34.03 -10.96
#